data_AF-S0AWC9-F1
#
_entry.id   AF-S0AWC9-F1
#
_cell.length_a   1.000
_cell.length_b   1.000
_cell.length_c   1.000
_cell.angle_alpha   90.00
_cell.angle_beta   90.00
_cell.angle_gamma   90.00
#
_symmetry.space_group_name_H-M   'P 1'
#
loop_
_entity.id
_entity.type
_entity.pdbx_description
1 polymer ?
#
loop_
_entity_poly.entity_id
_entity_poly.type
_entity_poly.pdbx_seq_one_letter_code
_entity_poly.pdbx_strand_id
1 'polypeptide(L)'
;MKQTKLLMMGQTGHGKSSLGNFILKKNVFSVSANPDSQTNETKGCYGISDRSDIFVIDTPGFNDSKGQESQREYMNQMVDYIKKEGEGLKGIVVVLPFHEDKFSEVIQIMIRIIANTFPISGFWKHVCVVWTKCMCFYPQAVLEESIHIKQSYYNAKMMDYINQKTGSEHITFPMFFVDSNPCTGQDNSRSENESESLLNWARKLSPIDVNKVEKRDIVYESVILEEEDQEIVISKTEKELTTQINHLVREKRFRYDEDEPSYSNWETVSSTTKVKEFPKQVTEYIYRDPPKEEKNKENKEFEDTMNGLGAAIFIGGCIVKYITDNNRRKKKWSN
;
A
#
# COMPACT_ATOMS: atom_id res chain seq x y z
N MET A 1 27.95 -10.52 23.31
CA MET A 1 27.52 -10.92 21.95
C MET A 1 26.41 -9.99 21.51
N LYS A 2 26.37 -9.59 20.23
CA LYS A 2 25.23 -8.84 19.68
C LYS A 2 24.08 -9.80 19.43
N GLN A 3 22.95 -9.62 20.11
CA GLN A 3 21.76 -10.46 19.94
C GLN A 3 21.25 -10.37 18.49
N THR A 4 20.73 -11.49 18.00
CA THR A 4 20.12 -11.61 16.67
C THR A 4 18.69 -12.07 16.83
N LYS A 5 17.73 -11.15 16.69
CA LYS A 5 16.30 -11.46 16.76
C LYS A 5 15.74 -11.66 15.35
N LEU A 6 14.97 -12.73 15.18
CA LEU A 6 14.34 -13.13 13.92
C LEU A 6 12.82 -13.14 14.09
N LEU A 7 12.10 -12.46 13.21
CA LEU A 7 10.64 -12.46 13.16
C LEU A 7 10.14 -13.45 12.11
N MET A 8 9.32 -14.42 12.51
CA MET A 8 8.72 -15.41 11.60
C MET A 8 7.38 -14.92 11.07
N MET A 9 7.19 -14.90 9.76
CA MET A 9 5.97 -14.44 9.09
C MET A 9 5.52 -15.48 8.06
N GLY A 10 4.24 -15.80 7.98
CA GLY A 10 3.73 -16.87 7.12
C GLY A 10 2.31 -17.31 7.48
N GLN A 11 1.63 -18.03 6.59
CA GLN A 11 0.26 -18.51 6.86
C GLN A 11 0.23 -19.58 7.97
N THR A 12 -0.98 -19.89 8.46
CA THR A 12 -1.20 -21.02 9.38
C THR A 12 -0.75 -22.33 8.72
N GLY A 13 -0.09 -23.22 9.47
CA GLY A 13 0.37 -24.52 8.96
C GLY A 13 1.65 -24.49 8.08
N HIS A 14 2.23 -23.32 7.83
CA HIS A 14 3.51 -23.18 7.09
C HIS A 14 4.74 -23.57 7.90
N GLY A 15 4.58 -23.97 9.18
CA GLY A 15 5.69 -24.49 9.98
C GLY A 15 6.55 -23.43 10.67
N LYS A 16 6.04 -22.22 10.91
CA LYS A 16 6.74 -21.15 11.67
C LYS A 16 7.22 -21.62 13.04
N SER A 17 6.33 -22.18 13.85
CA SER A 17 6.62 -22.67 15.20
C SER A 17 7.62 -23.84 15.18
N SER A 18 7.47 -24.78 14.24
CA SER A 18 8.43 -25.88 14.05
C SER A 18 9.81 -25.37 13.66
N LEU A 19 9.88 -24.43 12.72
CA LEU A 19 11.12 -23.77 12.31
C LEU A 19 11.77 -23.02 13.47
N GLY A 20 10.98 -22.31 14.28
CA GLY A 20 11.47 -21.63 15.47
C GLY A 20 12.09 -22.61 16.45
N ASN A 21 11.42 -23.71 16.77
CA ASN A 21 11.97 -24.75 17.66
C ASN A 21 13.27 -25.36 17.12
N PHE A 22 13.31 -25.62 15.80
CA PHE A 22 14.48 -26.14 15.11
C PHE A 22 15.68 -25.17 15.22
N ILE A 23 15.49 -23.89 14.89
CA ILE A 23 16.53 -22.86 14.98
C ILE A 23 17.03 -22.68 16.42
N LEU A 24 16.12 -22.69 17.39
CA LEU A 24 16.45 -22.50 18.81
C LEU A 24 17.09 -23.74 19.45
N LYS A 25 17.11 -24.88 18.74
CA LYS A 25 17.45 -26.21 19.27
C LYS A 25 16.66 -26.56 20.54
N LYS A 26 15.41 -26.08 20.63
CA LYS A 26 14.58 -26.15 21.84
C LYS A 26 13.10 -26.14 21.47
N ASN A 27 12.32 -27.08 22.02
CA ASN A 27 10.87 -27.16 21.81
C ASN A 27 10.12 -26.22 22.77
N VAL A 28 9.85 -24.99 22.34
CA VAL A 28 9.19 -23.94 23.14
C VAL A 28 7.88 -23.44 22.54
N PHE A 29 7.76 -23.47 21.22
CA PHE A 29 6.53 -23.14 20.52
C PHE A 29 5.70 -24.41 20.35
N SER A 30 4.40 -24.31 20.63
CA SER A 30 3.47 -25.42 20.45
C SER A 30 3.32 -25.74 18.96
N VAL A 31 3.49 -27.01 18.60
CA VAL A 31 3.31 -27.51 17.23
C VAL A 31 2.21 -28.55 17.25
N SER A 32 1.28 -28.49 16.29
CA SER A 32 0.26 -29.51 16.12
C SER A 32 -0.02 -29.75 14.63
N ALA A 33 -0.47 -30.96 14.31
CA ALA A 33 -0.92 -31.33 12.97
C ALA A 33 -2.41 -30.98 12.73
N ASN A 34 -3.12 -30.48 13.75
CA ASN A 34 -4.50 -30.00 13.60
C ASN A 34 -4.52 -28.81 12.61
N PRO A 35 -5.42 -28.79 11.61
CA PRO A 35 -5.62 -27.63 10.75
C PRO A 35 -5.97 -26.34 11.51
N ASP A 36 -6.55 -26.43 12.71
CA ASP A 36 -6.89 -25.26 13.51
C ASP A 36 -5.64 -24.53 14.04
N SER A 37 -5.64 -23.20 13.89
CA SER A 37 -4.58 -22.34 14.39
C SER A 37 -4.41 -22.45 15.92
N GLN A 38 -3.23 -22.89 16.32
CA GLN A 38 -2.83 -23.04 17.73
C GLN A 38 -2.12 -21.80 18.27
N THR A 39 -1.46 -21.03 17.40
CA THR A 39 -0.69 -19.84 17.78
C THR A 39 -1.57 -18.61 17.58
N ASN A 40 -2.20 -18.16 18.67
CA ASN A 40 -3.04 -16.96 18.69
C ASN A 40 -2.33 -15.74 19.30
N GLU A 41 -1.09 -15.92 19.75
CA GLU A 41 -0.30 -14.87 20.38
C GLU A 41 1.12 -14.86 19.82
N THR A 42 1.67 -13.66 19.65
CA THR A 42 3.09 -13.47 19.32
C THR A 42 3.96 -13.82 20.53
N LYS A 43 4.94 -14.72 20.35
CA LYS A 43 5.82 -15.19 21.42
C LYS A 43 7.26 -15.23 20.96
N GLY A 44 8.18 -14.88 21.85
CA GLY A 44 9.61 -14.92 21.59
C GLY A 44 10.36 -15.81 22.57
N CYS A 45 11.43 -16.46 22.11
CA CYS A 45 12.29 -17.26 22.99
C CYS A 45 13.75 -17.28 22.52
N TYR A 46 14.66 -17.44 23.47
CA TYR A 46 16.10 -17.62 23.22
C TYR A 46 16.44 -19.08 22.96
N GLY A 47 17.47 -19.27 22.12
CA GLY A 47 18.03 -20.57 21.83
C GLY A 47 18.90 -21.08 22.96
N ILE A 48 19.36 -22.33 22.83
CA ILE A 48 20.28 -22.95 23.77
C ILE A 48 21.67 -23.15 23.17
N SER A 49 22.68 -23.35 24.01
CA SER A 49 24.05 -23.68 23.58
C SER A 49 24.61 -22.64 22.59
N ASP A 50 25.03 -23.07 21.39
CA ASP A 50 25.54 -22.22 20.31
C ASP A 50 24.49 -21.30 19.68
N ARG A 51 23.23 -21.39 20.14
CA ARG A 51 22.10 -20.53 19.75
C ARG A 51 21.68 -19.54 20.83
N SER A 52 22.44 -19.40 21.92
CA SER A 52 22.09 -18.49 23.02
C SER A 52 22.01 -17.01 22.61
N ASP A 53 22.64 -16.63 21.48
CA ASP A 53 22.57 -15.29 20.91
C ASP A 53 21.35 -15.07 19.99
N ILE A 54 20.63 -16.14 19.66
CA ILE A 54 19.49 -16.13 18.76
C ILE A 54 18.18 -16.05 19.54
N PHE A 55 17.32 -15.14 19.12
CA PHE A 55 15.96 -15.00 19.62
C PHE A 55 15.00 -15.14 18.44
N VAL A 56 14.05 -16.06 18.52
CA VAL A 56 13.02 -16.22 17.48
C VAL A 56 11.70 -15.69 18.03
N ILE A 57 11.02 -14.89 17.22
CA ILE A 57 9.68 -14.37 17.45
C ILE A 57 8.73 -15.13 16.52
N ASP A 58 7.92 -16.01 17.09
CA ASP A 58 6.85 -16.74 16.41
C ASP A 58 5.56 -15.92 16.46
N THR A 59 4.88 -15.80 15.32
CA THR A 59 3.65 -15.02 15.17
C THR A 59 2.46 -15.92 14.84
N PRO A 60 1.23 -15.46 15.12
CA PRO A 60 0.04 -16.05 14.52
C PRO A 60 0.14 -16.13 12.99
N GLY A 61 -0.63 -17.05 12.40
CA GLY A 61 -0.69 -17.22 10.96
C GLY A 61 -1.45 -16.09 10.26
N PHE A 62 -0.90 -15.65 9.13
CA PHE A 62 -1.62 -14.81 8.18
C PHE A 62 -2.79 -15.58 7.56
N ASN A 63 -3.90 -14.87 7.34
CA ASN A 63 -5.10 -15.39 6.70
C ASN A 63 -5.68 -16.62 7.43
N ASP A 64 -5.67 -16.59 8.77
CA ASP A 64 -6.30 -17.59 9.60
C ASP A 64 -7.83 -17.57 9.40
N SER A 65 -8.51 -18.70 9.61
CA SER A 65 -9.96 -18.87 9.41
C SER A 65 -10.85 -18.00 10.33
N LYS A 66 -10.23 -17.17 11.18
CA LYS A 66 -10.85 -16.35 12.24
C LYS A 66 -11.25 -14.93 11.80
N GLY A 67 -11.16 -14.63 10.51
CA GLY A 67 -11.66 -13.37 9.92
C GLY A 67 -10.71 -12.17 10.07
N GLN A 68 -11.09 -11.06 9.42
CA GLN A 68 -10.23 -9.87 9.27
C GLN A 68 -9.93 -9.14 10.59
N GLU A 69 -10.87 -9.11 11.54
CA GLU A 69 -10.67 -8.43 12.83
C GLU A 69 -9.58 -9.12 13.66
N SER A 70 -9.67 -10.44 13.84
CA SER A 70 -8.62 -11.24 14.50
C SER A 70 -7.26 -11.05 13.83
N GLN A 71 -7.22 -10.97 12.51
CA GLN A 71 -5.97 -10.75 11.77
C GLN A 71 -5.38 -9.34 12.01
N ARG A 72 -6.21 -8.30 12.15
CA ARG A 72 -5.77 -6.96 12.55
C ARG A 72 -5.18 -6.98 13.96
N GLU A 73 -5.83 -7.68 14.89
CA GLU A 73 -5.35 -7.84 16.26
C GLU A 73 -4.00 -8.56 16.30
N TYR A 74 -3.83 -9.64 15.53
CA TYR A 74 -2.56 -10.37 15.44
C TYR A 74 -1.42 -9.50 14.92
N MET A 75 -1.67 -8.71 13.87
CA MET A 75 -0.68 -7.77 13.34
C MET A 75 -0.32 -6.67 14.34
N ASN A 76 -1.33 -6.11 15.01
CA ASN A 76 -1.11 -5.08 16.03
C ASN A 76 -0.31 -5.62 17.22
N GLN A 77 -0.65 -6.82 17.69
CA GLN A 77 0.06 -7.50 18.76
C GLN A 77 1.51 -7.80 18.36
N MET A 78 1.75 -8.24 17.12
CA MET A 78 3.10 -8.47 16.62
C MET A 78 3.94 -7.18 16.61
N VAL A 79 3.38 -6.07 16.11
CA VAL A 79 4.05 -4.76 16.11
C VAL A 79 4.35 -4.29 17.55
N ASP A 80 3.39 -4.42 18.46
CA ASP A 80 3.58 -4.08 19.87
C ASP A 80 4.66 -4.95 20.52
N TYR A 81 4.67 -6.25 20.20
CA TYR A 81 5.65 -7.19 20.71
C TYR A 81 7.07 -6.81 20.27
N ILE A 82 7.32 -6.59 18.97
CA ILE A 82 8.66 -6.24 18.49
C ILE A 82 9.13 -4.88 19.01
N LYS A 83 8.23 -3.91 19.21
CA LYS A 83 8.56 -2.62 19.82
C LYS A 83 8.92 -2.77 21.30
N LYS A 84 8.17 -3.60 22.03
CA LYS A 84 8.43 -3.88 23.45
C LYS A 84 9.75 -4.64 23.65
N GLU A 85 10.06 -5.61 22.80
CA GLU A 85 11.33 -6.36 22.86
C GLU A 85 12.55 -5.45 22.58
N GLY A 86 12.35 -4.32 21.89
CA GLY A 86 13.36 -3.31 21.64
C GLY A 86 14.34 -3.68 20.52
N GLU A 87 15.57 -3.17 20.61
CA GLU A 87 16.58 -3.33 19.56
C GLU A 87 16.98 -4.80 19.31
N GLY A 88 17.58 -5.05 18.15
CA GLY A 88 18.17 -6.34 17.80
C GLY A 88 17.34 -7.21 16.85
N LEU A 89 16.18 -6.74 16.40
CA LEU A 89 15.49 -7.32 15.24
C LEU A 89 16.38 -7.15 14.01
N LYS A 90 16.87 -8.26 13.46
CA LYS A 90 17.82 -8.24 12.34
C LYS A 90 17.26 -8.86 11.07
N GLY A 91 16.36 -9.83 11.19
CA GLY A 91 15.82 -10.55 10.05
C GLY A 91 14.32 -10.80 10.17
N ILE A 92 13.63 -10.73 9.04
CA ILE A 92 12.24 -11.12 8.86
C ILE A 92 12.26 -12.36 7.95
N VAL A 93 11.74 -13.46 8.47
CA VAL A 93 11.75 -14.77 7.83
C VAL A 93 10.35 -15.04 7.28
N VAL A 94 10.21 -15.01 5.95
CA VAL A 94 8.99 -15.45 5.27
C VAL A 94 9.00 -16.97 5.17
N VAL A 95 8.07 -17.62 5.85
CA VAL A 95 7.99 -19.06 5.99
C VAL A 95 6.97 -19.63 5.01
N LEU A 96 7.44 -20.46 4.08
CA LEU A 96 6.64 -21.12 3.06
C LEU A 96 6.90 -22.63 3.08
N PRO A 97 5.90 -23.50 2.86
CA PRO A 97 6.15 -24.92 2.72
C PRO A 97 6.83 -25.21 1.38
N PHE A 98 7.69 -26.23 1.32
CA PHE A 98 8.46 -26.60 0.13
C PHE A 98 7.58 -26.86 -1.09
N HIS A 99 6.37 -27.37 -0.88
CA HIS A 99 5.38 -27.63 -1.95
C HIS A 99 4.61 -26.39 -2.43
N GLU A 100 4.93 -25.20 -1.93
CA GLU A 100 4.33 -23.95 -2.41
C GLU A 100 4.98 -23.53 -3.73
N ASP A 101 4.52 -24.12 -4.82
CA ASP A 101 5.08 -23.89 -6.16
C ASP A 101 4.63 -22.56 -6.77
N LYS A 102 3.48 -22.04 -6.34
CA LYS A 102 2.88 -20.83 -6.90
C LYS A 102 3.06 -19.64 -5.98
N PHE A 103 3.43 -18.50 -6.57
CA PHE A 103 3.38 -17.22 -5.89
C PHE A 103 1.92 -16.73 -5.82
N SER A 104 1.13 -17.38 -4.97
CA SER A 104 -0.32 -17.17 -4.86
C SER A 104 -0.68 -15.73 -4.47
N GLU A 105 -1.91 -15.32 -4.75
CA GLU A 105 -2.43 -14.01 -4.35
C GLU A 105 -2.30 -13.78 -2.83
N VAL A 106 -2.53 -14.83 -2.03
CA VAL A 106 -2.35 -14.76 -0.57
C VAL A 106 -0.90 -14.45 -0.19
N ILE A 107 0.08 -15.05 -0.88
CA ILE A 107 1.50 -14.73 -0.65
C ILE A 107 1.80 -13.30 -1.09
N GLN A 108 1.29 -12.87 -2.24
CA GLN A 108 1.46 -11.50 -2.73
C GLN A 108 0.92 -10.47 -1.72
N ILE A 109 -0.29 -10.69 -1.21
CA ILE A 109 -0.91 -9.86 -0.17
C ILE A 109 -0.06 -9.85 1.11
N MET A 110 0.42 -11.00 1.57
CA MET A 110 1.29 -11.09 2.75
C MET A 110 2.58 -10.26 2.57
N ILE A 111 3.24 -10.35 1.41
CA ILE A 111 4.44 -9.57 1.11
C ILE A 111 4.14 -8.06 1.07
N ARG A 112 2.99 -7.67 0.51
CA ARG A 112 2.52 -6.27 0.52
C ARG A 112 2.27 -5.76 1.95
N ILE A 113 1.62 -6.55 2.79
CA ILE A 113 1.38 -6.21 4.20
C ILE A 113 2.69 -6.06 4.97
N ILE A 114 3.66 -6.96 4.76
CA ILE A 114 5.00 -6.85 5.34
C ILE A 114 5.63 -5.52 4.91
N ALA A 115 5.59 -5.18 3.62
CA ALA A 115 6.17 -3.94 3.12
C ALA A 115 5.56 -2.68 3.76
N ASN A 116 4.24 -2.65 3.89
CA ASN A 116 3.57 -1.50 4.50
C ASN A 116 3.79 -1.42 6.01
N THR A 117 3.95 -2.55 6.69
CA THR A 117 4.25 -2.62 8.13
C THR A 117 5.64 -2.09 8.44
N PHE A 118 6.61 -2.30 7.54
CA PHE A 118 7.99 -1.87 7.66
C PHE A 118 8.33 -0.77 6.63
N PRO A 119 7.81 0.47 6.76
CA PRO A 119 8.07 1.57 5.83
C PRO A 119 9.48 2.17 6.02
N ILE A 120 10.51 1.32 5.99
CA ILE A 120 11.91 1.65 6.29
C ILE A 120 12.71 1.45 5.00
N SER A 121 13.43 2.49 4.55
CA SER A 121 14.28 2.38 3.36
C SER A 121 15.30 1.24 3.50
N GLY A 122 15.40 0.38 2.48
CA GLY A 122 16.27 -0.78 2.47
C GLY A 122 15.85 -1.95 3.36
N PHE A 123 14.64 -1.96 3.94
CA PHE A 123 14.19 -3.04 4.82
C PHE A 123 14.19 -4.42 4.13
N TRP A 124 14.04 -4.47 2.80
CA TRP A 124 14.07 -5.70 2.02
C TRP A 124 15.38 -6.48 2.17
N LYS A 125 16.48 -5.81 2.51
CA LYS A 125 17.78 -6.46 2.81
C LYS A 125 17.73 -7.35 4.06
N HIS A 126 16.72 -7.15 4.90
CA HIS A 126 16.48 -7.92 6.12
C HIS A 126 15.47 -9.05 5.93
N VAL A 127 14.96 -9.26 4.72
CA VAL A 127 13.97 -10.29 4.43
C VAL A 127 14.65 -11.51 3.80
N CYS A 128 14.30 -12.71 4.26
CA CYS A 128 14.66 -13.97 3.62
C CYS A 128 13.44 -14.90 3.53
N VAL A 129 13.53 -15.92 2.69
CA VAL A 129 12.51 -16.99 2.61
C VAL A 129 13.07 -18.26 3.23
N VAL A 130 12.29 -18.95 4.06
CA VAL A 130 12.62 -20.29 4.54
C VAL A 130 11.55 -21.26 4.08
N TRP A 131 11.98 -22.23 3.28
CA TRP A 131 11.20 -23.31 2.74
C TRP A 131 11.17 -24.47 3.73
N THR A 132 10.10 -24.55 4.52
CA THR A 132 9.87 -25.63 5.49
C THR A 132 9.33 -26.88 4.80
N LYS A 133 9.17 -28.00 5.52
CA LYS A 133 8.70 -29.27 4.94
C LYS A 133 9.58 -29.74 3.77
N CYS A 134 10.83 -29.28 3.71
CA CYS A 134 11.80 -29.70 2.72
C CYS A 134 12.47 -30.99 3.20
N MET A 135 11.74 -32.10 3.12
CA MET A 135 12.07 -33.37 3.77
C MET A 135 13.52 -33.81 3.58
N CYS A 136 14.15 -34.26 4.67
CA CYS A 136 15.54 -34.73 4.67
C CYS A 136 15.80 -35.91 3.72
N PHE A 137 14.77 -36.69 3.40
CA PHE A 137 14.84 -37.86 2.53
C PHE A 137 14.56 -37.57 1.04
N TYR A 138 14.44 -36.31 0.62
CA TYR A 138 14.31 -36.01 -0.82
C TYR A 138 15.58 -36.41 -1.59
N PRO A 139 15.45 -37.09 -2.75
CA PRO A 139 16.59 -37.34 -3.61
C PRO A 139 17.30 -36.05 -4.01
N GLN A 140 18.63 -36.02 -3.89
CA GLN A 140 19.43 -34.81 -4.08
C GLN A 140 19.17 -34.12 -5.43
N ALA A 141 19.11 -34.87 -6.53
CA ALA A 141 18.87 -34.30 -7.86
C ALA A 141 17.51 -33.59 -7.97
N VAL A 142 16.45 -34.18 -7.39
CA VAL A 142 15.10 -33.59 -7.39
C VAL A 142 15.07 -32.32 -6.53
N LEU A 143 15.79 -32.35 -5.42
CA LEU A 143 15.90 -31.22 -4.51
C LEU A 143 16.65 -30.04 -5.15
N GLU A 144 17.81 -30.28 -5.76
CA GLU A 144 18.63 -29.24 -6.39
C GLU A 144 17.87 -28.51 -7.52
N GLU A 145 17.18 -29.27 -8.38
CA GLU A 145 16.33 -28.71 -9.44
C GLU A 145 15.21 -27.83 -8.85
N SER A 146 14.50 -28.35 -7.84
CA SER A 146 13.42 -27.63 -7.17
C SER A 146 13.90 -26.35 -6.47
N ILE A 147 15.06 -26.39 -5.81
CA ILE A 147 15.70 -25.24 -5.16
C ILE A 147 15.99 -24.15 -6.20
N HIS A 148 16.63 -24.52 -7.31
CA HIS A 148 16.99 -23.57 -8.36
C HIS A 148 15.76 -22.91 -8.98
N ILE A 149 14.72 -23.69 -9.30
CA ILE A 149 13.45 -23.18 -9.84
C ILE A 149 12.82 -22.20 -8.85
N LYS A 150 12.71 -22.57 -7.56
CA LYS A 150 12.12 -21.72 -6.53
C LYS A 150 12.90 -20.44 -6.32
N GLN A 151 14.23 -20.52 -6.22
CA GLN A 151 15.10 -19.36 -6.08
C GLN A 151 14.92 -18.38 -7.23
N SER A 152 14.94 -18.85 -8.48
CA SER A 152 14.76 -18.00 -9.66
C SER A 152 13.35 -17.40 -9.70
N TYR A 153 12.31 -18.23 -9.58
CA TYR A 153 10.92 -17.82 -9.71
C TYR A 153 10.48 -16.85 -8.60
N TYR A 154 10.74 -17.18 -7.33
CA TYR A 154 10.32 -16.32 -6.22
C TYR A 154 11.13 -15.02 -6.14
N ASN A 155 12.44 -15.04 -6.45
CA ASN A 155 13.20 -13.80 -6.52
C ASN A 155 12.64 -12.88 -7.60
N ALA A 156 12.36 -13.40 -8.80
CA ALA A 156 11.78 -12.61 -9.88
C ALA A 156 10.44 -11.97 -9.45
N LYS A 157 9.54 -12.76 -8.84
CA LYS A 157 8.23 -12.26 -8.39
C LYS A 157 8.31 -11.23 -7.27
N MET A 158 9.18 -11.46 -6.28
CA MET A 158 9.42 -10.50 -5.20
C MET A 158 10.03 -9.21 -5.74
N MET A 159 10.97 -9.31 -6.69
CA MET A 159 11.62 -8.17 -7.32
C MET A 159 10.67 -7.35 -8.21
N ASP A 160 9.78 -8.00 -8.95
CA ASP A 160 8.75 -7.31 -9.73
C ASP A 160 7.90 -6.40 -8.83
N TYR A 161 7.51 -6.87 -7.64
CA TYR A 161 6.78 -6.07 -6.67
C TYR A 161 7.57 -4.86 -6.16
N ILE A 162 8.84 -5.06 -5.78
CA ILE A 162 9.71 -3.99 -5.26
C ILE A 162 9.94 -2.91 -6.31
N ASN A 163 10.21 -3.32 -7.55
CA ASN A 163 10.47 -2.41 -8.67
C ASN A 163 9.25 -1.53 -8.98
N GLN A 164 8.03 -2.07 -8.83
CA GLN A 164 6.80 -1.30 -9.01
C GLN A 164 6.60 -0.22 -7.93
N LYS A 165 7.07 -0.44 -6.69
CA LYS A 165 6.76 0.43 -5.54
C LYS A 165 7.89 1.37 -5.13
N THR A 166 9.14 0.90 -5.15
CA THR A 166 10.27 1.59 -4.49
C THR A 166 11.35 2.09 -5.45
N GLY A 167 11.35 1.63 -6.70
CA GLY A 167 12.36 1.98 -7.69
C GLY A 167 13.70 1.27 -7.44
N SER A 168 14.07 0.38 -8.38
CA SER A 168 15.40 -0.21 -8.60
C SER A 168 16.31 -0.42 -7.36
N GLU A 169 15.85 -1.14 -6.34
CA GLU A 169 16.77 -1.82 -5.42
C GLU A 169 17.18 -3.16 -6.05
N HIS A 170 18.45 -3.38 -6.36
CA HIS A 170 18.91 -4.71 -6.79
C HIS A 170 19.18 -5.58 -5.56
N ILE A 171 18.17 -6.34 -5.14
CA ILE A 171 18.26 -7.29 -4.02
C ILE A 171 18.05 -8.71 -4.53
N THR A 172 18.74 -9.66 -3.90
CA THR A 172 18.43 -11.08 -4.03
C THR A 172 18.09 -11.58 -2.65
N PHE A 173 16.88 -12.11 -2.50
CA PHE A 173 16.39 -12.67 -1.26
C PHE A 173 17.09 -14.00 -0.99
N PRO A 174 17.78 -14.14 0.15
CA PRO A 174 18.28 -15.43 0.58
C PRO A 174 17.12 -16.40 0.77
N MET A 175 17.29 -17.63 0.29
CA MET A 175 16.31 -18.70 0.45
C MET A 175 16.99 -19.93 1.05
N PHE A 176 16.43 -20.43 2.15
CA PHE A 176 16.96 -21.58 2.88
C PHE A 176 15.94 -22.71 2.89
N PHE A 177 16.40 -23.96 2.85
CA PHE A 177 15.53 -25.11 2.61
C PHE A 177 15.65 -26.16 3.71
N VAL A 178 14.67 -26.24 4.60
CA VAL A 178 14.79 -26.96 5.86
C VAL A 178 13.67 -27.98 6.08
N ASP A 179 14.07 -29.16 6.54
CA ASP A 179 13.20 -30.06 7.28
C ASP A 179 13.28 -29.70 8.77
N SER A 180 12.32 -28.91 9.25
CA SER A 180 12.26 -28.46 10.63
C SER A 180 11.60 -29.48 11.58
N ASN A 181 11.18 -30.64 11.07
CA ASN A 181 10.56 -31.69 11.87
C ASN A 181 10.90 -33.09 11.29
N PRO A 182 12.19 -33.45 11.24
CA PRO A 182 12.63 -34.71 10.63
C PRO A 182 12.15 -35.91 11.44
N CYS A 183 11.90 -37.03 10.77
CA CYS A 183 11.65 -38.29 11.44
C CYS A 183 12.87 -38.73 12.25
N THR A 184 12.64 -39.32 13.42
CA THR A 184 13.71 -39.85 14.27
C THR A 184 14.63 -40.81 13.50
N GLY A 185 15.94 -40.59 13.60
CA GLY A 185 16.96 -41.44 12.97
C GLY A 185 17.30 -41.10 11.52
N GLN A 186 16.65 -40.11 10.91
CA GLN A 186 17.04 -39.59 9.60
C GLN A 186 18.21 -38.61 9.72
N ASP A 187 19.11 -38.63 8.74
CA ASP A 187 20.16 -37.61 8.63
C ASP A 187 19.55 -36.28 8.17
N ASN A 188 19.54 -35.30 9.07
CA ASN A 188 19.05 -33.94 8.80
C ASN A 188 20.18 -32.90 8.70
N SER A 189 21.44 -33.34 8.50
CA SER A 189 22.62 -32.47 8.44
C SER A 189 22.50 -31.35 7.39
N ARG A 190 21.81 -31.62 6.27
CA ARG A 190 21.48 -30.61 5.25
C ARG A 190 20.70 -29.44 5.85
N SER A 191 19.63 -29.71 6.58
CA SER A 191 18.79 -28.67 7.20
C SER A 191 19.53 -27.93 8.31
N GLU A 192 20.41 -28.62 9.04
CA GLU A 192 21.30 -27.97 10.03
C GLU A 192 22.25 -26.97 9.34
N ASN A 193 22.87 -27.36 8.22
CA ASN A 193 23.75 -26.48 7.44
C ASN A 193 23.01 -25.27 6.85
N GLU A 194 21.76 -25.47 6.40
CA GLU A 194 20.86 -24.41 5.94
C GLU A 194 20.49 -23.45 7.08
N SER A 195 20.21 -23.99 8.28
CA SER A 195 19.97 -23.19 9.50
C SER A 195 21.20 -22.37 9.89
N GLU A 196 22.39 -22.96 9.88
CA GLU A 196 23.65 -22.23 10.12
C GLU A 196 23.84 -21.10 9.10
N SER A 197 23.54 -21.36 7.82
CA SER A 197 23.65 -20.37 6.75
C SER A 197 22.70 -19.20 6.97
N LEU A 198 21.43 -19.47 7.36
CA LEU A 198 20.45 -18.47 7.75
C LEU A 198 20.96 -17.60 8.91
N LEU A 199 21.48 -18.23 9.98
CA LEU A 199 21.96 -17.50 11.15
C LEU A 199 23.21 -16.69 10.86
N ASN A 200 24.12 -17.22 10.02
CA ASN A 200 25.31 -16.51 9.57
C ASN A 200 24.96 -15.30 8.70
N TRP A 201 23.93 -15.40 7.87
CA TRP A 201 23.37 -14.25 7.16
C TRP A 201 22.80 -13.23 8.14
N ALA A 202 21.90 -13.64 9.03
CA ALA A 202 21.22 -12.74 9.95
C ALA A 202 22.18 -12.01 10.91
N ARG A 203 23.23 -12.68 11.40
CA ARG A 203 24.23 -12.10 12.29
C ARG A 203 24.96 -10.91 11.67
N LYS A 204 25.15 -10.90 10.34
CA LYS A 204 25.83 -9.85 9.58
C LYS A 204 24.99 -8.59 9.38
N LEU A 205 23.67 -8.67 9.58
CA LEU A 205 22.76 -7.54 9.38
C LEU A 205 22.85 -6.52 10.51
N SER A 206 22.64 -5.25 10.16
CA SER A 206 22.33 -4.20 11.14
C SER A 206 20.95 -4.43 11.75
N PRO A 207 20.69 -4.01 12.99
CA PRO A 207 19.33 -4.02 13.53
C PRO A 207 18.40 -3.09 12.73
N ILE A 208 17.16 -3.52 12.56
CA ILE A 208 16.04 -2.70 12.08
C ILE A 208 15.63 -1.75 13.21
N ASP A 209 15.35 -0.49 12.86
CA ASP A 209 14.77 0.48 13.78
C ASP A 209 13.28 0.18 14.00
N VAL A 210 13.00 -0.57 15.06
CA VAL A 210 11.63 -1.04 15.40
C VAL A 210 10.67 0.11 15.71
N ASN A 211 11.16 1.32 16.03
CA ASN A 211 10.30 2.47 16.30
C ASN A 211 9.59 2.97 15.05
N LYS A 212 10.19 2.76 13.87
CA LYS A 212 9.62 3.13 12.55
C LYS A 212 8.64 2.09 12.01
N VAL A 213 8.43 0.98 12.71
CA VAL A 213 7.45 -0.03 12.31
C VAL A 213 6.05 0.48 12.62
N GLU A 214 5.14 0.36 11.67
CA GLU A 214 3.79 0.94 11.77
C GLU A 214 2.73 -0.16 11.84
N LYS A 215 1.70 0.10 12.67
CA LYS A 215 0.46 -0.68 12.61
C LYS A 215 -0.27 -0.30 11.34
N ARG A 216 -0.48 -1.26 10.45
CA ARG A 216 -1.18 -1.07 9.18
C ARG A 216 -2.45 -1.89 9.14
N ASP A 217 -3.40 -1.40 8.36
CA ASP A 217 -4.55 -2.20 7.99
C ASP A 217 -4.10 -3.36 7.08
N ILE A 218 -4.78 -4.50 7.22
CA ILE A 218 -4.49 -5.73 6.48
C ILE A 218 -5.37 -5.89 5.23
N VAL A 219 -6.41 -5.07 5.11
CA VAL A 219 -7.38 -5.05 4.00
C VAL A 219 -7.03 -3.92 3.04
N TYR A 220 -6.79 -2.73 3.59
CA TYR A 220 -6.48 -1.54 2.82
C TYR A 220 -4.97 -1.26 2.81
N GLU A 221 -4.38 -1.24 1.61
CA GLU A 221 -3.01 -0.79 1.37
C GLU A 221 -2.86 0.70 1.70
N SER A 222 -3.85 1.51 1.32
CA SER A 222 -3.92 2.92 1.68
C SER A 222 -5.35 3.45 1.66
N VAL A 223 -5.60 4.49 2.43
CA VAL A 223 -6.84 5.25 2.41
C VAL A 223 -6.48 6.72 2.24
N ILE A 224 -7.05 7.35 1.22
CA ILE A 224 -6.86 8.77 0.89
C ILE A 224 -8.18 9.49 1.16
N LEU A 225 -8.12 10.62 1.86
CA LEU A 225 -9.27 11.50 2.03
C LEU A 225 -9.36 12.44 0.82
N GLU A 226 -10.50 12.44 0.15
CA GLU A 226 -10.84 13.40 -0.91
C GLU A 226 -11.82 14.43 -0.35
N GLU A 227 -11.66 15.69 -0.76
CA GLU A 227 -12.45 16.83 -0.30
C GLU A 227 -13.08 17.55 -1.50
N GLU A 228 -14.33 18.00 -1.34
CA GLU A 228 -15.07 18.77 -2.35
C GLU A 228 -15.95 19.82 -1.68
N ASP A 229 -16.02 21.03 -2.27
CA ASP A 229 -16.98 22.06 -1.85
C ASP A 229 -18.20 22.07 -2.78
N GLN A 230 -19.38 21.83 -2.22
CA GLN A 230 -20.65 21.92 -2.95
C GLN A 230 -21.41 23.19 -2.58
N GLU A 231 -21.63 24.06 -3.55
CA GLU A 231 -22.43 25.28 -3.39
C GLU A 231 -23.89 25.05 -3.76
N ILE A 232 -24.80 25.34 -2.84
CA ILE A 232 -26.24 25.22 -3.00
C ILE A 232 -26.86 26.61 -2.84
N VAL A 233 -27.67 27.05 -3.80
CA VAL A 233 -28.44 28.28 -3.65
C VAL A 233 -29.62 28.00 -2.71
N ILE A 234 -29.60 28.59 -1.51
CA ILE A 234 -30.70 28.50 -0.55
C ILE A 234 -31.85 29.40 -1.00
N SER A 235 -31.53 30.64 -1.37
CA SER A 235 -32.53 31.62 -1.79
C SER A 235 -31.93 32.64 -2.74
N LYS A 236 -32.76 33.16 -3.65
CA LYS A 236 -32.41 34.24 -4.58
C LYS A 236 -33.56 35.23 -4.65
N THR A 237 -33.28 36.48 -4.36
CA THR A 237 -34.18 37.63 -4.51
C THR A 237 -33.56 38.68 -5.44
N GLU A 238 -34.29 39.75 -5.75
CA GLU A 238 -33.75 40.88 -6.53
C GLU A 238 -32.60 41.60 -5.80
N LYS A 239 -32.53 41.49 -4.48
CA LYS A 239 -31.56 42.21 -3.65
C LYS A 239 -30.45 41.31 -3.11
N GLU A 240 -30.69 40.02 -2.96
CA GLU A 240 -29.79 39.10 -2.23
C GLU A 240 -29.77 37.71 -2.83
N LEU A 241 -28.60 37.08 -2.81
CA LEU A 241 -28.39 35.65 -3.06
C LEU A 241 -27.82 35.02 -1.79
N THR A 242 -28.52 34.05 -1.23
CA THR A 242 -28.02 33.24 -0.12
C THR A 242 -27.56 31.89 -0.66
N THR A 243 -26.27 31.57 -0.49
CA THR A 243 -25.70 30.27 -0.83
C THR A 243 -25.20 29.54 0.41
N GLN A 244 -25.36 28.22 0.42
CA GLN A 244 -24.75 27.31 1.38
C GLN A 244 -23.56 26.64 0.70
N ILE A 245 -22.39 26.69 1.30
CA ILE A 245 -21.23 25.92 0.87
C ILE A 245 -21.09 24.77 1.85
N ASN A 246 -21.31 23.56 1.38
CA ASN A 246 -21.06 22.33 2.12
C ASN A 246 -19.65 21.86 1.78
N HIS A 247 -18.82 21.66 2.79
CA HIS A 247 -17.53 21.00 2.65
C HIS A 247 -17.76 19.50 2.87
N LEU A 248 -17.53 18.70 1.83
CA LEU A 248 -17.73 17.27 1.84
C LEU A 248 -16.39 16.54 1.83
N VAL A 249 -16.35 15.41 2.51
CA VAL A 249 -15.20 14.49 2.48
C VAL A 249 -15.66 13.09 2.12
N ARG A 250 -14.79 12.30 1.52
CA ARG A 250 -14.96 10.85 1.36
C ARG A 250 -13.64 10.13 1.47
N GLU A 251 -13.70 8.85 1.79
CA GLU A 251 -12.56 7.95 1.76
C GLU A 251 -12.46 7.28 0.38
N LYS A 252 -11.28 7.35 -0.22
CA LYS A 252 -10.86 6.52 -1.33
C LYS A 252 -9.93 5.43 -0.80
N ARG A 253 -10.39 4.18 -0.88
CA ARG A 253 -9.75 3.02 -0.25
C ARG A 253 -9.13 2.11 -1.29
N PHE A 254 -7.82 1.90 -1.20
CA PHE A 254 -7.06 0.97 -2.04
C PHE A 254 -6.86 -0.33 -1.26
N ARG A 255 -7.37 -1.45 -1.77
CA ARG A 255 -7.23 -2.76 -1.12
C ARG A 255 -6.00 -3.51 -1.60
N TYR A 256 -5.58 -4.53 -0.85
CA TYR A 256 -4.48 -5.39 -1.28
C TYR A 256 -4.87 -6.42 -2.35
N ASP A 257 -6.15 -6.81 -2.38
CA ASP A 257 -6.72 -7.87 -3.21
C ASP A 257 -7.46 -7.35 -4.46
N GLU A 258 -7.56 -6.03 -4.63
CA GLU A 258 -8.25 -5.39 -5.75
C GLU A 258 -7.37 -4.30 -6.38
N ASP A 259 -7.38 -4.21 -7.72
CA ASP A 259 -6.61 -3.18 -8.44
C ASP A 259 -7.33 -1.82 -8.47
N GLU A 260 -8.66 -1.82 -8.41
CA GLU A 260 -9.48 -0.59 -8.43
C GLU A 260 -9.80 -0.11 -7.01
N PRO A 261 -9.73 1.20 -6.75
CA PRO A 261 -10.11 1.74 -5.44
C PRO A 261 -11.63 1.74 -5.25
N SER A 262 -12.05 1.51 -4.01
CA SER A 262 -13.43 1.71 -3.56
C SER A 262 -13.60 3.09 -2.92
N TYR A 263 -14.84 3.58 -2.87
CA TYR A 263 -15.15 4.91 -2.33
C TYR A 263 -16.23 4.80 -1.25
N SER A 264 -16.07 5.56 -0.15
CA SER A 264 -17.20 5.82 0.75
C SER A 264 -18.19 6.78 0.10
N ASN A 265 -19.36 6.89 0.71
CA ASN A 265 -20.26 8.00 0.41
C ASN A 265 -19.61 9.34 0.79
N TRP A 266 -20.00 10.41 0.11
CA TRP A 266 -19.66 11.77 0.52
C TRP A 266 -20.38 12.12 1.81
N GLU A 267 -19.65 12.65 2.78
CA GLU A 267 -20.17 13.10 4.06
C GLU A 267 -19.90 14.61 4.23
N THR A 268 -20.93 15.37 4.58
CA THR A 268 -20.76 16.80 4.89
C THR A 268 -20.16 16.95 6.27
N VAL A 269 -18.95 17.50 6.34
CA VAL A 269 -18.26 17.75 7.62
C VAL A 269 -18.44 19.17 8.13
N SER A 270 -18.73 20.12 7.24
CA SER A 270 -19.10 21.47 7.62
C SER A 270 -19.96 22.16 6.56
N SER A 271 -20.70 23.17 6.99
CA SER A 271 -21.53 23.99 6.12
C SER A 271 -21.39 25.46 6.52
N THR A 272 -21.19 26.33 5.53
CA THR A 272 -21.13 27.79 5.73
C THR A 272 -22.14 28.47 4.83
N THR A 273 -22.92 29.41 5.39
CA THR A 273 -23.85 30.22 4.61
C THR A 273 -23.22 31.56 4.24
N LYS A 274 -23.34 31.95 2.98
CA LYS A 274 -22.92 33.25 2.46
C LYS A 274 -24.12 34.00 1.90
N VAL A 275 -24.20 35.29 2.20
CA VAL A 275 -25.19 36.20 1.61
C VAL A 275 -24.46 37.19 0.74
N LYS A 276 -24.87 37.31 -0.52
CA LYS A 276 -24.35 38.28 -1.49
C LYS A 276 -25.46 39.24 -1.88
N GLU A 277 -25.28 40.51 -1.53
CA GLU A 277 -26.19 41.59 -1.93
C GLU A 277 -25.93 42.01 -3.40
N PHE A 278 -27.00 42.19 -4.16
CA PHE A 278 -26.97 42.76 -5.50
C PHE A 278 -27.11 44.29 -5.41
N PRO A 279 -26.30 45.06 -6.15
CA PRO A 279 -26.45 46.50 -6.20
C PRO A 279 -27.84 46.88 -6.74
N LYS A 280 -28.50 47.86 -6.11
CA LYS A 280 -29.75 48.42 -6.61
C LYS A 280 -29.55 48.87 -8.06
N GLN A 281 -30.40 48.41 -8.98
CA GLN A 281 -30.48 49.03 -10.30
C GLN A 281 -30.85 50.50 -10.11
N VAL A 282 -29.90 51.40 -10.37
CA VAL A 282 -30.17 52.84 -10.40
C VAL A 282 -30.90 53.12 -11.71
N THR A 283 -32.22 53.02 -11.71
CA THR A 283 -33.05 53.58 -12.79
C THR A 283 -33.32 55.05 -12.48
N GLU A 284 -32.32 55.91 -12.68
CA GLU A 284 -32.54 57.34 -12.91
C GLU A 284 -32.11 57.66 -14.34
N TYR A 285 -33.01 57.44 -15.30
CA TYR A 285 -32.96 58.23 -16.52
C TYR A 285 -33.43 59.63 -16.16
N ILE A 286 -32.48 60.53 -15.87
CA ILE A 286 -32.76 61.96 -15.93
C ILE A 286 -32.98 62.28 -17.41
N TYR A 287 -34.25 62.39 -17.81
CA TYR A 287 -34.60 62.96 -19.10
C TYR A 287 -34.15 64.43 -19.06
N ARG A 288 -32.99 64.73 -19.65
CA ARG A 288 -32.63 66.11 -19.99
C ARG A 288 -33.27 66.39 -21.33
N ASP A 289 -34.12 67.41 -21.38
CA ASP A 289 -34.63 67.93 -22.65
C ASP A 289 -33.45 68.15 -23.61
N PRO A 290 -33.55 67.71 -24.88
CA PRO A 290 -32.52 68.02 -25.85
C PRO A 290 -32.40 69.54 -26.00
N PRO A 291 -31.18 70.09 -26.12
CA PRO A 291 -31.00 71.52 -26.35
C PRO A 291 -31.76 71.94 -27.60
N LYS A 292 -32.50 73.05 -27.50
CA LYS A 292 -33.16 73.66 -28.67
C LYS A 292 -32.09 73.97 -29.72
N GLU A 293 -32.21 73.36 -30.89
CA GLU A 293 -31.37 73.65 -32.05
C GLU A 293 -31.47 75.12 -32.43
N GLU A 294 -30.38 75.87 -32.25
CA GLU A 294 -30.16 77.07 -33.03
C GLU A 294 -29.82 76.65 -34.46
N LYS A 295 -30.73 76.98 -35.38
CA LYS A 295 -30.47 76.95 -36.82
C LYS A 295 -29.27 77.83 -37.12
N ASN A 296 -28.17 77.23 -37.57
CA ASN A 296 -27.33 77.87 -38.57
C ASN A 296 -26.62 76.84 -39.48
N LYS A 297 -26.66 77.19 -40.76
CA LYS A 297 -26.19 76.50 -41.97
C LYS A 297 -24.72 76.07 -41.89
N GLU A 298 -24.40 74.86 -42.35
CA GLU A 298 -23.66 74.63 -43.60
C GLU A 298 -23.45 73.12 -43.89
N ASN A 299 -23.47 72.79 -45.18
CA ASN A 299 -23.42 71.45 -45.77
C ASN A 299 -22.04 70.76 -45.59
N LYS A 300 -22.04 69.44 -45.35
CA LYS A 300 -21.40 68.44 -46.24
C LYS A 300 -21.64 66.99 -45.80
N GLU A 301 -22.16 66.23 -46.76
CA GLU A 301 -22.02 64.79 -47.06
C GLU A 301 -21.52 63.82 -45.98
N PHE A 302 -22.29 62.75 -45.72
CA PHE A 302 -21.85 61.39 -46.04
C PHE A 302 -23.05 60.41 -46.04
N GLU A 303 -23.24 59.76 -47.19
CA GLU A 303 -24.19 58.67 -47.44
C GLU A 303 -23.81 57.36 -46.73
N ASP A 304 -24.80 56.46 -46.67
CA ASP A 304 -24.75 55.02 -46.37
C ASP A 304 -24.66 54.63 -44.88
N THR A 305 -25.51 53.77 -44.32
CA THR A 305 -26.39 52.75 -44.90
C THR A 305 -27.49 52.40 -43.88
N MET A 306 -28.74 52.32 -44.35
CA MET A 306 -29.86 51.72 -43.62
C MET A 306 -29.91 50.21 -43.83
N ASN A 307 -30.55 49.55 -42.87
CA ASN A 307 -31.15 48.19 -42.88
C ASN A 307 -30.27 47.05 -42.36
N GLY A 308 -30.64 46.60 -41.15
CA GLY A 308 -30.09 45.41 -40.54
C GLY A 308 -30.72 44.12 -41.05
N LEU A 309 -30.20 43.01 -40.53
CA LEU A 309 -30.92 41.77 -40.28
C LEU A 309 -30.01 40.85 -39.44
N GLY A 310 -30.56 40.26 -38.38
CA GLY A 310 -30.24 38.86 -38.03
C GLY A 310 -29.12 38.58 -37.01
N ALA A 311 -29.54 38.51 -35.74
CA ALA A 311 -29.15 37.55 -34.70
C ALA A 311 -28.00 36.54 -34.96
N ALA A 312 -27.07 36.44 -34.00
CA ALA A 312 -26.62 35.15 -33.47
C ALA A 312 -26.03 35.29 -32.05
N ILE A 313 -26.55 34.43 -31.19
CA ILE A 313 -26.23 34.12 -29.79
C ILE A 313 -24.75 33.75 -29.62
N PHE A 314 -24.08 34.22 -28.55
CA PHE A 314 -22.95 33.50 -27.96
C PHE A 314 -22.93 33.65 -26.43
N ILE A 315 -23.04 32.50 -25.76
CA ILE A 315 -22.91 32.29 -24.32
C ILE A 315 -21.40 32.18 -24.03
N GLY A 316 -20.86 33.08 -23.20
CA GLY A 316 -19.48 33.02 -22.73
C GLY A 316 -19.38 32.37 -21.36
N GLY A 317 -19.00 31.09 -21.34
CA GLY A 317 -18.59 30.35 -20.15
C GLY A 317 -17.09 30.01 -20.20
N CYS A 318 -16.48 30.07 -19.02
CA CYS A 318 -15.29 29.36 -18.55
C CYS A 318 -13.98 29.41 -19.38
N ILE A 319 -13.03 30.15 -18.80
CA ILE A 319 -11.60 30.03 -19.07
C ILE A 319 -11.11 28.72 -18.42
N VAL A 320 -10.69 27.75 -19.23
CA VAL A 320 -9.74 26.70 -18.83
C VAL A 320 -8.54 26.81 -19.75
N LYS A 321 -7.39 27.15 -19.15
CA LYS A 321 -6.10 27.29 -19.81
C LYS A 321 -5.41 25.91 -19.75
N TYR A 322 -5.32 25.22 -20.88
CA TYR A 322 -4.40 24.09 -21.04
C TYR A 322 -3.41 24.44 -22.15
N ILE A 323 -2.12 24.40 -21.78
CA ILE A 323 -0.98 24.53 -22.67
C ILE A 323 -0.66 23.12 -23.16
N THR A 324 -0.73 22.90 -24.48
CA THR A 324 -0.03 21.79 -25.12
C THR A 324 0.70 22.34 -26.32
N ASP A 325 2.02 22.37 -26.19
CA ASP A 325 2.93 22.80 -27.22
C ASP A 325 3.11 21.69 -28.26
N ASN A 326 3.18 22.13 -29.51
CA ASN A 326 3.26 21.34 -30.72
C ASN A 326 4.65 20.68 -30.84
N ASN A 327 4.72 19.43 -31.30
CA ASN A 327 5.69 19.06 -32.35
C ASN A 327 5.41 17.69 -33.00
N ARG A 328 4.89 17.76 -34.24
CA ARG A 328 5.46 17.13 -35.45
C ARG A 328 5.97 15.67 -35.37
N ARG A 329 5.25 14.73 -36.03
CA ARG A 329 5.60 14.23 -37.39
C ARG A 329 4.70 13.08 -37.86
N LYS A 330 4.38 13.15 -39.16
CA LYS A 330 3.66 12.19 -40.01
C LYS A 330 4.47 10.91 -40.26
N LYS A 331 3.77 9.76 -40.35
CA LYS A 331 3.79 8.70 -41.41
C LYS A 331 3.21 7.41 -40.79
N LYS A 332 1.99 6.95 -41.13
CA LYS A 332 1.60 6.17 -42.32
C LYS A 332 2.56 5.00 -42.62
N TRP A 333 2.20 3.77 -42.24
CA TRP A 333 1.82 2.69 -43.17
C TRP A 333 1.19 1.50 -42.44
N SER A 334 0.29 0.84 -43.18
CA SER A 334 -0.42 -0.40 -42.89
C SER A 334 0.47 -1.63 -42.99
N ASN A 335 0.33 -2.56 -42.05
CA ASN A 335 -0.11 -3.95 -42.25
C ASN A 335 -0.26 -4.64 -40.90
#